data_AF-A0A7R9Y2X7-F1
#
_entry.id   AF-A0A7R9Y2X7-F1
#
_cell.length_a   1.000
_cell.length_b   1.000
_cell.length_c   1.000
_cell.angle_alpha   90.00
_cell.angle_beta   90.00
_cell.angle_gamma   90.00
#
_symmetry.space_group_name_H-M   'P 1'
#
loop_
_entity.id
_entity.type
_entity.pdbx_description
1 polymer ?
#
loop_
_entity_poly.entity_id
_entity_poly.type
_entity_poly.pdbx_seq_one_letter_code
_entity_poly.pdbx_strand_id
1 'polypeptide(L)'
;LKWSTYKIDAKQDKVGVFVSIVSTKIPFKGTSKEYISDEIEEIRTAVHKALQICGNQLKTKIARAQAHRSAMDRKKNMTKYIPNASRAIFGVLEDMATDPNRLKRTSAERDGDGGLEE
;
A
#
# COMPACT_ATOMS: atom_id res chain seq x y z
N LEU A 1 -6.88 16.59 -15.75
CA LEU A 1 -7.04 15.44 -14.82
C LEU A 1 -5.85 15.37 -13.87
N LYS A 2 -6.05 15.17 -12.55
CA LYS A 2 -4.95 15.04 -11.58
C LYS A 2 -4.79 13.58 -11.14
N TRP A 3 -3.76 12.89 -11.64
CA TRP A 3 -3.54 11.44 -11.42
C TRP A 3 -3.39 11.06 -9.94
N SER A 4 -2.76 11.93 -9.15
CA SER A 4 -2.55 11.70 -7.71
C SER A 4 -3.85 11.50 -6.94
N THR A 5 -4.96 12.13 -7.38
CA THR A 5 -6.28 11.99 -6.74
C THR A 5 -6.84 10.57 -6.82
N TYR A 6 -6.38 9.79 -7.81
CA TYR A 6 -6.80 8.43 -8.09
C TYR A 6 -5.81 7.36 -7.57
N LYS A 7 -4.81 7.76 -6.77
CA LYS A 7 -3.73 6.88 -6.29
C LYS A 7 -2.88 6.27 -7.42
N ILE A 8 -2.67 7.05 -8.48
CA ILE A 8 -1.83 6.67 -9.61
C ILE A 8 -0.61 7.59 -9.62
N ASP A 9 0.58 7.00 -9.65
CA ASP A 9 1.83 7.71 -9.88
C ASP A 9 2.24 7.59 -11.35
N ALA A 10 2.17 8.70 -12.08
CA ALA A 10 2.48 8.74 -13.51
C ALA A 10 3.92 8.32 -13.87
N LYS A 11 4.85 8.30 -12.90
CA LYS A 11 6.24 7.87 -13.13
C LYS A 11 6.45 6.36 -12.93
N GLN A 12 5.66 5.75 -12.07
CA GLN A 12 5.84 4.34 -11.65
C GLN A 12 4.79 3.42 -12.27
N ASP A 13 3.56 3.91 -12.42
CA ASP A 13 2.42 3.13 -12.90
C ASP A 13 2.27 3.25 -14.41
N LYS A 14 2.21 2.11 -15.11
CA LYS A 14 1.91 2.04 -16.54
C LYS A 14 0.40 2.14 -16.74
N VAL A 15 -0.08 3.29 -17.22
CA VAL A 15 -1.50 3.54 -17.48
C VAL A 15 -1.73 3.87 -18.94
N GLY A 16 -2.63 3.14 -19.58
CA GLY A 16 -3.16 3.45 -20.90
C GLY A 16 -4.60 3.94 -20.80
N VAL A 17 -4.92 5.05 -21.46
CA VAL A 17 -6.27 5.59 -21.54
C VAL A 17 -6.69 5.70 -22.98
N PHE A 18 -7.86 5.12 -23.30
CA PHE A 18 -8.45 5.14 -24.62
C PHE A 18 -9.80 5.85 -24.53
N VAL A 19 -10.03 6.79 -25.44
CA VAL A 19 -11.28 7.54 -25.53
C VAL A 19 -11.77 7.42 -26.96
N SER A 20 -12.97 6.85 -27.13
CA SER A 20 -13.65 6.78 -28.43
C SER A 20 -14.76 7.82 -28.44
N ILE A 21 -14.75 8.71 -29.44
CA ILE A 21 -15.74 9.78 -29.61
C ILE A 21 -16.49 9.50 -30.91
N VAL A 22 -17.82 9.39 -30.83
CA VAL A 22 -18.70 9.07 -31.96
C VAL A 22 -19.79 10.14 -32.04
N SER A 23 -19.98 10.73 -33.22
CA SER A 23 -20.98 11.74 -33.50
C SER A 23 -21.26 11.78 -35.00
N THR A 24 -22.42 12.29 -35.40
CA THR A 24 -22.77 12.55 -36.80
C THR A 24 -21.93 13.66 -37.42
N LYS A 25 -21.41 14.58 -36.60
CA LYS A 25 -20.47 15.64 -36.99
C LYS A 25 -19.38 15.78 -35.94
N ILE A 26 -18.19 15.27 -36.22
CA ILE A 26 -17.03 15.39 -35.33
C ILE A 26 -16.28 16.69 -35.66
N PRO A 27 -16.03 17.56 -34.67
CA PRO A 27 -15.31 18.81 -34.89
C PRO A 27 -13.80 18.54 -34.99
N PHE A 28 -13.29 18.32 -36.20
CA PHE A 28 -11.86 18.19 -36.44
C PHE A 28 -11.22 19.57 -36.59
N LYS A 29 -9.99 19.73 -36.05
CA LYS A 29 -9.24 21.00 -36.11
C LYS A 29 -8.67 21.30 -37.50
N GLY A 30 -8.51 20.28 -38.35
CA GLY A 30 -8.01 20.43 -39.71
C GLY A 30 -8.51 19.33 -40.63
N THR A 31 -8.29 19.49 -41.94
CA THR A 31 -8.79 18.60 -43.00
C THR A 31 -8.27 17.17 -42.87
N SER A 32 -7.07 16.99 -42.31
CA SER A 32 -6.46 15.67 -42.06
C SER A 32 -7.14 14.87 -40.95
N LYS A 33 -8.01 15.50 -40.13
CA LYS A 33 -8.78 14.86 -39.04
C LYS A 33 -7.95 14.20 -37.92
N GLU A 34 -6.68 14.56 -37.80
CA GLU A 34 -5.76 13.98 -36.80
C GLU A 34 -6.02 14.49 -35.38
N TYR A 35 -6.60 15.69 -35.26
CA TYR A 35 -6.87 16.35 -34.00
C TYR A 35 -8.34 16.75 -33.92
N ILE A 36 -8.94 16.46 -32.76
CA ILE A 36 -10.26 16.95 -32.41
C ILE A 36 -10.09 18.39 -31.90
N SER A 37 -10.91 19.30 -32.42
CA SER A 37 -10.94 20.69 -31.96
C SER A 37 -11.48 20.75 -30.53
N ASP A 38 -10.84 21.57 -29.73
CA ASP A 38 -11.14 21.74 -28.31
C ASP A 38 -12.03 22.98 -28.04
N GLU A 39 -12.61 23.53 -29.10
CA GLU A 39 -13.48 24.70 -29.07
C GLU A 39 -14.91 24.37 -28.62
N ILE A 40 -15.32 23.10 -28.74
CA ILE A 40 -16.63 22.64 -28.26
C ILE A 40 -16.50 22.18 -26.81
N GLU A 41 -16.79 23.11 -25.89
CA GLU A 41 -16.68 22.89 -24.44
C GLU A 41 -17.55 21.71 -23.95
N GLU A 42 -18.69 21.47 -24.60
CA GLU A 42 -19.61 20.38 -24.25
C GLU A 42 -18.93 18.99 -24.38
N ILE A 43 -18.17 18.79 -25.46
CA ILE A 43 -17.43 17.54 -25.70
C ILE A 43 -16.28 17.42 -24.70
N ARG A 44 -15.52 18.50 -24.49
CA ARG A 44 -14.42 18.54 -23.51
C ARG A 44 -14.92 18.17 -22.12
N THR A 45 -16.00 18.81 -21.67
CA THR A 45 -16.62 18.57 -20.37
C THR A 45 -17.16 17.14 -20.26
N ALA A 46 -17.80 16.60 -21.30
CA ALA A 46 -18.30 15.24 -21.31
C ALA A 46 -17.17 14.21 -21.18
N VAL A 47 -16.10 14.37 -21.97
CA VAL A 47 -14.91 13.50 -21.91
C VAL A 47 -14.23 13.61 -20.54
N HIS A 48 -14.09 14.81 -20.00
CA HIS A 48 -13.50 15.01 -18.67
C HIS A 48 -14.31 14.29 -17.58
N LYS A 49 -15.64 14.40 -17.60
CA LYS A 49 -16.52 13.67 -16.66
C LYS A 49 -16.40 12.16 -16.83
N ALA A 50 -16.38 11.66 -18.05
CA ALA A 50 -16.20 10.21 -18.31
C ALA A 50 -14.87 9.70 -17.73
N LEU A 51 -13.78 10.43 -17.94
CA LEU A 51 -12.49 10.09 -17.36
C LEU A 51 -12.49 10.13 -15.82
N GLN A 52 -13.18 11.09 -15.21
CA GLN A 52 -13.32 11.15 -13.74
C GLN A 52 -14.06 9.93 -13.18
N ILE A 53 -15.15 9.51 -13.83
CA ILE A 53 -15.92 8.33 -13.44
C ILE A 53 -15.04 7.08 -13.51
N CYS A 54 -14.32 6.87 -14.62
CA CYS A 54 -13.39 5.76 -14.78
C CYS A 54 -12.25 5.81 -13.75
N GLY A 55 -11.69 6.99 -13.49
CA GLY A 55 -10.66 7.20 -12.48
C GLY A 55 -11.13 6.80 -11.07
N ASN A 56 -12.37 7.12 -10.71
CA ASN A 56 -12.95 6.73 -9.41
C ASN A 56 -13.14 5.22 -9.28
N GLN A 57 -13.57 4.55 -10.35
CA GLN A 57 -13.68 3.09 -10.39
C GLN A 57 -12.30 2.44 -10.20
N LEU A 58 -11.30 2.93 -10.93
CA LEU A 58 -9.93 2.43 -10.85
C LEU A 58 -9.33 2.66 -9.45
N LYS A 59 -9.51 3.84 -8.86
CA LYS A 59 -9.08 4.16 -7.49
C LYS A 59 -9.59 3.14 -6.48
N THR A 60 -10.86 2.77 -6.59
CA THR A 60 -11.48 1.78 -5.69
C THR A 60 -10.84 0.40 -5.85
N LYS A 61 -10.56 -0.01 -7.09
CA LYS A 61 -9.88 -1.29 -7.38
C LYS A 61 -8.45 -1.30 -6.85
N ILE A 62 -7.68 -0.23 -7.08
CA ILE A 62 -6.32 -0.07 -6.56
C ILE A 62 -6.31 -0.13 -5.03
N ALA A 63 -7.21 0.61 -4.37
CA ALA A 63 -7.28 0.63 -2.91
C ALA A 63 -7.59 -0.76 -2.32
N ARG A 64 -8.50 -1.52 -2.95
CA ARG A 64 -8.81 -2.91 -2.56
C ARG A 64 -7.60 -3.83 -2.74
N ALA A 65 -6.90 -3.73 -3.88
CA ALA A 65 -5.70 -4.53 -4.14
C ALA A 65 -4.58 -4.22 -3.13
N GLN A 66 -4.36 -2.95 -2.80
CA GLN A 66 -3.40 -2.52 -1.78
C GLN A 66 -3.77 -3.05 -0.39
N ALA A 67 -5.04 -2.97 0.01
CA ALA A 67 -5.50 -3.49 1.30
C ALA A 67 -5.28 -5.00 1.41
N HIS A 68 -5.61 -5.74 0.34
CA HIS A 68 -5.38 -7.18 0.28
C HIS A 68 -3.89 -7.52 0.40
N ARG A 69 -3.03 -6.83 -0.35
CA ARG A 69 -1.58 -7.01 -0.28
C ARG A 69 -1.04 -6.75 1.14
N SER A 70 -1.44 -5.65 1.77
CA SER A 70 -1.05 -5.32 3.14
C SER A 70 -1.52 -6.36 4.17
N ALA A 71 -2.72 -6.92 4.00
CA ALA A 71 -3.21 -7.98 4.88
C ALA A 71 -2.39 -9.28 4.72
N MET A 72 -2.05 -9.64 3.49
CA MET A 72 -1.21 -10.80 3.19
C MET A 72 0.21 -10.63 3.74
N ASP A 73 0.80 -9.44 3.58
CA ASP A 73 2.14 -9.15 4.10
C ASP A 73 2.17 -9.20 5.64
N ARG A 74 1.13 -8.67 6.30
CA ARG A 74 0.96 -8.80 7.76
C ARG A 74 0.86 -10.25 8.20
N LYS A 75 0.02 -11.05 7.53
CA LYS A 75 -0.13 -12.49 7.84
C LYS A 75 1.20 -13.22 7.67
N LYS A 76 1.90 -13.00 6.56
CA LYS A 76 3.20 -13.62 6.26
C LYS A 76 4.25 -13.28 7.33
N ASN A 77 4.35 -12.00 7.70
CA ASN A 77 5.28 -11.57 8.74
C ASN A 77 4.92 -12.18 10.09
N MET A 78 3.65 -12.18 10.47
CA MET A 78 3.19 -12.76 11.73
C MET A 78 3.49 -14.27 11.79
N THR A 79 3.18 -15.03 10.74
CA THR A 79 3.50 -16.47 10.65
C THR A 79 5.00 -16.74 10.77
N LYS A 80 5.86 -15.85 10.26
CA LYS A 80 7.32 -15.98 10.38
C LYS A 80 7.80 -15.85 11.83
N TYR A 81 7.25 -14.90 12.59
CA TYR A 81 7.74 -14.59 13.94
C TYR A 81 7.05 -15.37 15.07
N ILE A 82 5.80 -15.82 14.87
CA ILE A 82 5.06 -16.64 15.85
C ILE A 82 5.92 -17.78 16.46
N PRO A 83 6.54 -18.68 15.68
CA PRO A 83 7.24 -19.82 16.27
C PRO A 83 8.47 -19.41 17.10
N ASN A 84 9.15 -18.32 16.73
CA ASN A 84 10.30 -17.83 17.49
C ASN A 84 9.85 -17.22 18.82
N ALA A 85 8.78 -16.42 18.81
CA ALA A 85 8.21 -15.86 20.03
C ALA A 85 7.69 -16.97 20.97
N SER A 86 6.96 -17.95 20.44
CA SER A 86 6.46 -19.08 21.22
C SER A 86 7.58 -19.91 21.85
N ARG A 87 8.66 -20.20 21.10
CA ARG A 87 9.82 -20.93 21.65
C ARG A 87 10.53 -20.16 22.75
N ALA A 88 10.73 -18.85 22.59
CA ALA A 88 11.38 -18.03 23.60
C ALA A 88 10.57 -17.97 24.90
N ILE A 89 9.25 -17.78 24.80
CA ILE A 89 8.34 -17.79 25.96
C ILE A 89 8.36 -19.18 26.63
N PHE A 90 8.30 -20.25 25.84
CA PHE A 90 8.37 -21.62 26.37
C PHE A 90 9.68 -21.88 27.11
N GLY A 91 10.83 -21.48 26.56
CA GLY A 91 12.13 -21.65 27.21
C GLY A 91 12.22 -20.91 28.54
N VAL A 92 11.70 -19.67 28.62
CA VAL A 92 11.65 -18.92 29.89
C VAL A 92 10.76 -19.64 30.92
N LEU A 93 9.63 -20.19 30.50
CA LEU A 93 8.72 -20.91 31.39
C LEU A 93 9.34 -22.23 31.89
N GLU A 94 10.03 -22.97 31.02
CA GLU A 94 10.75 -24.20 31.38
C GLU A 94 11.88 -23.91 32.37
N ASP A 95 12.64 -22.83 32.15
CA ASP A 95 13.67 -22.35 33.06
C ASP A 95 13.11 -21.99 34.45
N MET A 96 11.94 -21.34 34.50
CA MET A 96 11.24 -21.00 35.74
C MET A 96 10.71 -22.24 36.48
N ALA A 97 10.25 -23.25 35.75
CA ALA A 97 9.72 -24.49 36.33
C ALA A 97 10.82 -25.39 36.89
N THR A 98 12.01 -25.37 36.27
CA THR A 98 13.15 -26.22 36.65
C THR A 98 13.95 -25.65 37.81
N ASP A 99 14.09 -24.32 37.91
CA ASP A 99 14.73 -23.65 39.06
C ASP A 99 13.93 -22.41 39.49
N PRO A 100 12.97 -22.56 40.43
CA PRO A 100 12.12 -21.46 40.89
C PRO A 100 12.89 -20.35 41.62
N ASN A 101 14.17 -20.56 41.98
CA ASN A 101 15.03 -19.55 42.60
C ASN A 101 16.00 -18.88 41.61
N ARG A 102 15.98 -19.23 40.32
CA ARG A 102 16.88 -18.65 39.31
C ARG A 102 16.62 -17.16 39.02
N LEU A 103 15.37 -16.70 39.12
CA LEU A 103 15.06 -15.27 39.04
C LEU A 103 15.66 -14.45 40.19
N LYS A 104 15.76 -15.03 41.39
CA LYS A 104 16.45 -14.39 42.52
C LYS A 104 17.96 -14.29 42.30
N ARG A 105 18.58 -15.33 41.71
CA ARG A 105 20.03 -15.33 41.40
C ARG A 105 20.37 -14.36 40.27
N THR A 106 19.62 -14.35 39.16
CA THR A 106 19.87 -13.45 38.02
C THR A 106 19.61 -11.97 38.30
N SER A 107 18.82 -11.64 39.33
CA SER A 107 18.66 -10.26 39.81
C SER A 107 19.85 -9.86 40.69
N ALA A 108 20.27 -10.75 41.60
CA ALA A 108 21.45 -10.55 42.44
C ALA A 108 22.77 -10.49 41.65
N GLU A 109 22.85 -11.17 40.51
CA GLU A 109 24.05 -11.21 39.64
C GLU A 109 24.15 -9.96 38.73
N ARG A 110 23.01 -9.31 38.40
CA ARG A 110 23.01 -8.02 37.68
C ARG A 110 23.34 -6.83 38.58
N ASP A 111 23.03 -6.94 39.87
CA ASP A 111 23.35 -5.91 40.86
C ASP A 111 24.81 -6.01 41.38
N GLY A 112 25.53 -7.08 41.03
CA GLY A 112 26.90 -7.36 41.49
C GLY A 112 28.03 -6.93 40.53
N ASP A 113 27.73 -6.60 39.27
CA ASP A 113 28.73 -6.26 38.22
C ASP A 113 28.81 -4.74 37.94
N GLY A 114 28.34 -3.92 38.89
CA GLY A 114 28.32 -2.45 38.79
C GLY A 114 29.34 -1.72 39.68
N GLY A 115 30.28 -2.43 40.31
CA GLY A 115 31.22 -1.86 41.26
C GLY A 115 32.67 -2.22 40.95
N LEU A 116 33.47 -1.18 40.68
CA LEU A 116 34.93 -1.14 40.43
C LEU A 116 35.25 -1.47 38.96
N GLU A 117 35.80 -0.55 38.17
CA GLU A 117 37.15 -0.01 38.32
C GLU A 117 37.23 1.52 38.09
N GLU A 118 37.89 2.20 39.04
CA GLU A 118 38.63 3.47 38.89
C GLU A 118 40.12 3.14 38.71
#